data_AF-A0A376ZZM3-F1
#
_entry.id   AF-A0A376ZZM3-F1
#
_cell.length_a   1.000
_cell.length_b   1.000
_cell.length_c   1.000
_cell.angle_alpha   90.00
_cell.angle_beta   90.00
_cell.angle_gamma   90.00
#
_symmetry.space_group_name_H-M   'P 1'
#
loop_
_entity.id
_entity.type
_entity.pdbx_description
1 polymer ?
#
loop_
_entity_poly.entity_id
_entity_poly.type
_entity_poly.pdbx_seq_one_letter_code
_entity_poly.pdbx_strand_id
1 'polypeptide(L)'
;MGFSAGAAYTSSDRTNDQVNHTAAGGDKADAWTAGLKYDANNIYLATMYSETRNMTPFGDSDYAVANKTQNFEVTAQYQFDFGLRPAVSS
;
A
#
# COMPACT_ATOMS: atom_id res chain seq x y z
N MET A 1 19.09 13.10 -11.48
CA MET A 1 17.61 13.17 -11.46
C MET A 1 17.14 12.53 -10.17
N GLY A 2 16.27 13.19 -9.40
CA GLY A 2 15.79 12.70 -8.10
C GLY A 2 14.41 12.04 -8.13
N PHE A 3 13.71 12.07 -9.26
CA PHE A 3 12.38 11.47 -9.40
C PHE A 3 12.45 10.00 -9.78
N SER A 4 11.54 9.21 -9.24
CA SER A 4 11.34 7.80 -9.58
C SER A 4 9.85 7.48 -9.52
N ALA A 5 9.39 6.59 -10.39
CA ALA A 5 8.01 6.11 -10.43
C ALA A 5 8.01 4.58 -10.53
N GLY A 6 7.00 3.95 -9.95
CA GLY A 6 6.83 2.49 -10.02
C GLY A 6 5.36 2.11 -9.91
N ALA A 7 5.02 0.96 -10.48
CA ALA A 7 3.71 0.35 -10.33
C ALA A 7 3.86 -1.17 -10.26
N ALA A 8 2.93 -1.82 -9.56
CA ALA A 8 2.85 -3.27 -9.48
C ALA A 8 1.40 -3.73 -9.51
N TYR A 9 1.20 -4.95 -10.00
CA TYR A 9 -0.09 -5.64 -10.04
C TYR A 9 0.10 -7.08 -9.62
N THR A 10 -0.83 -7.60 -8.83
CA THR A 10 -0.85 -8.99 -8.37
C THR A 10 -2.27 -9.53 -8.45
N SER A 11 -2.40 -10.78 -8.87
CA SER A 11 -3.67 -11.51 -8.87
C SER A 11 -3.40 -12.92 -8.37
N SER A 12 -4.26 -13.45 -7.50
CA SER A 12 -4.11 -14.79 -6.96
C SER A 12 -5.48 -15.39 -6.64
N ASP A 13 -5.60 -16.70 -6.85
CA ASP A 13 -6.81 -17.43 -6.47
C ASP A 13 -6.91 -17.53 -4.94
N ARG A 14 -8.12 -17.38 -4.42
CA ARG A 14 -8.44 -17.53 -3.00
C ARG A 14 -8.75 -18.99 -2.70
N THR A 15 -8.28 -19.47 -1.56
CA THR A 15 -8.59 -20.84 -1.12
C THR A 15 -10.09 -21.02 -0.88
N ASN A 16 -10.58 -22.26 -0.97
CA ASN A 16 -11.99 -22.55 -0.70
C ASN A 16 -12.42 -22.08 0.70
N ASP A 17 -11.55 -22.18 1.71
CA ASP A 17 -11.86 -21.71 3.05
C ASP A 17 -12.02 -20.18 3.08
N GLN A 18 -11.16 -19.45 2.38
CA GLN A 18 -11.26 -18.00 2.26
C GLN A 18 -12.51 -17.55 1.49
N VAL A 19 -12.89 -18.25 0.42
CA VAL A 19 -14.09 -17.93 -0.36
C VAL A 19 -15.36 -18.16 0.46
N ASN A 20 -15.40 -19.25 1.24
CA ASN A 20 -16.62 -19.67 1.94
C ASN A 20 -16.78 -19.06 3.34
N HIS A 21 -15.70 -18.66 4.00
CA HIS A 21 -15.75 -18.28 5.41
C HIS A 21 -15.40 -16.81 5.70
N THR A 22 -14.88 -16.04 4.73
CA THR A 22 -14.60 -14.61 4.98
C THR A 22 -15.73 -13.71 4.49
N ALA A 23 -15.79 -12.49 5.02
CA ALA A 23 -16.72 -11.44 4.59
C ALA A 23 -16.47 -10.91 3.16
N ALA A 24 -15.33 -11.25 2.55
CA ALA A 24 -15.03 -10.91 1.17
C ALA A 24 -15.54 -11.99 0.21
N GLY A 25 -16.29 -11.58 -0.81
CA GLY A 25 -16.72 -12.46 -1.89
C GLY A 25 -15.64 -12.64 -2.96
N GLY A 26 -15.95 -13.45 -3.98
CA GLY A 26 -15.07 -13.66 -5.13
C GLY A 26 -14.00 -14.74 -4.92
N ASP A 27 -13.59 -15.36 -6.03
CA ASP A 27 -12.60 -16.42 -6.12
C ASP A 27 -11.17 -15.90 -6.26
N LYS A 28 -10.98 -14.60 -6.49
CA LYS A 28 -9.68 -13.95 -6.63
C LYS A 28 -9.43 -12.82 -5.63
N ALA A 29 -8.18 -12.72 -5.24
CA ALA A 29 -7.59 -11.60 -4.54
C ALA A 29 -6.71 -10.82 -5.52
N ASP A 30 -7.07 -9.56 -5.76
CA ASP A 30 -6.34 -8.68 -6.68
C ASP A 30 -5.79 -7.48 -5.92
N ALA A 31 -4.62 -7.00 -6.34
CA ALA A 31 -4.12 -5.72 -5.89
C ALA A 31 -3.32 -5.01 -6.99
N TRP A 32 -3.36 -3.69 -6.93
CA TRP A 32 -2.48 -2.85 -7.73
C TRP A 32 -1.99 -1.69 -6.89
N THR A 33 -0.77 -1.25 -7.18
CA THR A 33 -0.17 -0.10 -6.53
C THR A 33 0.59 0.73 -7.56
N ALA A 34 0.59 2.04 -7.35
CA ALA A 34 1.41 2.98 -8.07
C ALA A 34 2.02 3.96 -7.08
N GLY A 35 3.27 4.34 -7.29
CA GLY A 35 3.99 5.23 -6.40
C GLY A 35 4.94 6.16 -7.14
N LEU A 36 5.17 7.30 -6.52
CA LEU A 36 6.12 8.31 -6.94
C LEU A 36 7.07 8.61 -5.78
N LYS A 37 8.34 8.81 -6.11
CA LYS A 37 9.37 9.21 -5.18
C LYS A 37 10.16 10.38 -5.75
N TYR A 38 10.46 11.35 -4.91
CA TYR A 38 11.46 12.37 -5.11
C TYR A 38 12.51 12.26 -4.01
N ASP A 39 13.77 12.12 -4.41
CA ASP A 39 14.90 11.86 -3.54
C ASP A 39 16.10 12.64 -4.07
N ALA A 40 16.15 13.93 -3.72
CA ALA A 40 17.21 14.85 -4.08
C ALA A 40 17.19 16.09 -3.19
N ASN A 41 18.31 16.81 -3.14
CA ASN A 41 18.45 18.08 -2.42
C ASN A 41 18.06 17.97 -0.93
N ASN A 42 18.49 16.89 -0.26
CA ASN A 42 18.18 16.59 1.13
C ASN A 42 16.68 16.38 1.41
N ILE A 43 15.82 16.33 0.39
CA ILE A 43 14.39 16.10 0.50
C ILE A 43 14.08 14.69 0.03
N TYR A 44 13.34 13.96 0.85
CA TYR A 44 12.73 12.69 0.50
C TYR A 44 11.22 12.83 0.57
N LEU A 45 10.55 12.77 -0.57
CA LEU A 45 9.09 12.78 -0.68
C LEU A 45 8.67 11.51 -1.41
N ALA A 46 7.85 10.68 -0.79
CA ALA A 46 7.29 9.51 -1.43
C ALA A 46 5.78 9.47 -1.21
N THR A 47 5.06 9.07 -2.25
CA THR A 47 3.62 8.81 -2.17
C THR A 47 3.30 7.52 -2.89
N MET A 48 2.34 6.79 -2.35
CA MET A 48 1.84 5.54 -2.90
C MET A 48 0.32 5.54 -2.84
N TYR A 49 -0.30 5.06 -3.91
CA TYR A 49 -1.72 4.74 -3.93
C TYR A 49 -1.89 3.29 -4.36
N SER A 50 -2.69 2.54 -3.62
CA SER A 50 -3.00 1.16 -3.96
C SER A 50 -4.47 0.85 -3.75
N GLU A 51 -5.00 -0.07 -4.55
CA GLU A 51 -6.29 -0.68 -4.27
C GLU A 51 -6.14 -2.19 -4.19
N THR A 52 -6.88 -2.78 -3.26
CA THR A 52 -6.98 -4.23 -3.12
C THR A 52 -8.43 -4.67 -3.27
N ARG A 53 -8.65 -5.87 -3.77
CA ARG A 53 -9.96 -6.54 -3.86
C ARG A 53 -9.85 -7.89 -3.20
N ASN A 54 -10.72 -8.15 -2.23
CA ASN A 54 -10.81 -9.41 -1.52
C ASN A 54 -9.43 -9.88 -1.02
N MET A 55 -8.64 -9.00 -0.41
CA MET A 55 -7.26 -9.33 -0.02
C MET A 55 -6.91 -8.83 1.38
N THR A 56 -7.24 -7.58 1.69
CA THR A 56 -6.81 -6.95 2.94
C THR A 56 -7.68 -7.39 4.12
N PRO A 57 -7.12 -8.05 5.15
CA PRO A 57 -7.84 -8.33 6.39
C PRO A 57 -8.07 -7.05 7.20
N PHE A 58 -9.12 -7.01 8.02
CA PHE A 58 -9.41 -5.88 8.91
C PHE A 58 -9.94 -6.35 10.27
N GLY A 59 -9.60 -5.62 11.34
CA GLY A 59 -9.94 -6.03 12.70
C GLY A 59 -9.24 -7.32 13.15
N ASP A 60 -9.72 -7.92 14.24
CA ASP A 60 -9.07 -9.07 14.90
C ASP A 60 -9.66 -10.43 14.49
N SER A 61 -10.57 -10.47 13.50
CA SER A 61 -11.23 -11.70 13.06
C SER A 61 -10.57 -12.26 11.79
N ASP A 62 -10.23 -13.55 11.81
CA ASP A 62 -9.70 -14.28 10.64
C ASP A 62 -10.67 -14.30 9.45
N TYR A 63 -11.95 -14.01 9.69
CA TYR A 63 -13.01 -13.97 8.67
C TYR A 63 -13.27 -12.56 8.13
N ALA A 64 -12.62 -11.54 8.67
CA ALA A 64 -12.84 -10.16 8.27
C ALA A 64 -11.85 -9.76 7.17
N VAL A 65 -12.26 -9.96 5.91
CA VAL A 65 -11.52 -9.51 4.72
C VAL A 65 -12.33 -8.47 3.99
N ALA A 66 -11.70 -7.36 3.61
CA ALA A 66 -12.34 -6.28 2.90
C ALA A 66 -12.56 -6.65 1.42
N ASN A 67 -13.78 -6.44 0.91
CA ASN A 67 -14.11 -6.62 -0.51
C ASN A 67 -13.32 -5.65 -1.40
N LYS A 68 -13.11 -4.42 -0.92
CA LYS A 68 -12.27 -3.42 -1.58
C LYS A 68 -11.58 -2.56 -0.52
N THR A 69 -10.31 -2.23 -0.75
CA THR A 69 -9.62 -1.16 -0.03
C THR A 69 -9.02 -0.15 -0.99
N GLN A 70 -8.88 1.08 -0.51
CA GLN A 70 -8.15 2.16 -1.18
C GLN A 70 -7.16 2.68 -0.15
N ASN A 71 -5.88 2.46 -0.40
CA ASN A 71 -4.82 2.77 0.53
C ASN A 71 -3.99 3.89 -0.07
N PHE A 72 -3.81 4.96 0.70
CA PHE A 72 -2.98 6.09 0.32
C PHE A 72 -1.96 6.32 1.40
N GLU A 73 -0.69 6.41 1.01
CA GLU A 73 0.42 6.69 1.90
C GLU A 73 1.24 7.85 1.34
N VAL A 74 1.69 8.71 2.24
CA VAL A 74 2.60 9.81 1.88
C VAL A 74 3.59 10.07 3.01
N THR A 75 4.84 10.31 2.64
CA THR A 75 5.88 10.71 3.59
C THR A 75 6.74 11.81 3.01
N ALA A 76 7.05 12.80 3.84
CA ALA A 76 7.97 13.88 3.54
C ALA A 76 9.04 13.93 4.63
N GLN A 77 10.31 13.94 4.23
CA GLN A 77 11.45 13.96 5.13
C GLN A 77 12.50 14.94 4.61
N TYR A 78 13.24 15.53 5.55
CA TYR A 78 14.32 16.45 5.23
C TYR A 78 15.58 16.07 5.99
N GLN A 79 16.73 16.02 5.34
CA GLN A 79 18.03 15.68 5.95
C GLN A 79 18.83 16.97 6.23
N PHE A 80 19.05 17.29 7.49
CA PHE A 80 19.97 18.36 7.85
C PHE A 80 21.43 17.90 7.79
N ASP A 81 22.33 18.84 7.52
CA ASP A 81 23.79 18.59 7.43
C ASP A 81 24.40 18.13 8.76
N PHE A 82 23.76 18.48 9.89
CA PHE A 82 24.16 18.03 11.23
C PHE A 82 23.60 16.64 11.60
N GLY A 83 22.95 15.95 10.67
CA GLY A 83 22.53 14.54 10.79
C GLY A 83 21.07 14.31 11.20
N LEU A 84 20.36 15.33 11.70
CA LEU A 84 18.93 15.18 12.03
C LEU A 84 18.08 15.03 10.75
N ARG A 85 17.09 14.13 10.81
CA ARG A 85 16.14 13.90 9.71
C ARG A 85 14.69 13.88 10.20
N PRO A 86 14.01 15.02 10.33
CA PRO A 86 12.57 15.03 10.61
C PRO A 86 11.78 14.37 9.48
N ALA A 87 10.63 13.79 9.85
CA ALA A 87 9.69 13.16 8.94
C ALA A 87 8.25 13.49 9.33
N VAL A 88 7.39 13.66 8.33
CA VAL A 88 5.92 13.70 8.46
C VAL A 88 5.36 12.62 7.53
N SER A 89 4.41 11.83 8.02
CA SER A 89 3.81 10.73 7.27
C SER A 89 2.33 10.58 7.58
N SER A 90 1.56 10.11 6.60
CA SER A 90 0.15 9.74 6.70
C SER A 90 -0.15 8.48 5.91
#